data_AF-A0A955DPY5-F1
#
_entry.id   AF-A0A955DPY5-F1
#
_cell.length_a   1.000
_cell.length_b   1.000
_cell.length_c   1.000
_cell.angle_alpha   90.00
_cell.angle_beta   90.00
_cell.angle_gamma   90.00
#
_symmetry.space_group_name_H-M   'P 1'
#
loop_
_entity.id
_entity.type
_entity.pdbx_description
1 polymer ?
#
loop_
_entity_poly.entity_id
_entity_poly.type
_entity_poly.pdbx_seq_one_letter_code
_entity_poly.pdbx_strand_id
1 'polypeptide(L)'
;GPAGVGVRFAYAATYDDTGALVDISNNILEAFDPAPFAVGQAETSAGVPIAPGAAVPASAVFVFTIDVNDDDIQCYLKSALRDGFASFTVTSLHPTSMPPVGPTAVGSVDYPQWRTKEDLDVVFGLASATSLQITVDVVPTESFEPADVNRLNGVNIDDILAVINAFGATCNCCREDANDSGQVNIDDLLLVINGF
;
A
#
# COMPACT_ATOMS: atom_id res chain seq x y z
N GLY A 1 22.70 -8.47 10.11
CA GLY A 1 22.71 -9.84 9.58
C GLY A 1 21.39 -10.11 8.91
N PRO A 2 21.30 -10.94 7.86
CA PRO A 2 20.01 -11.18 7.23
C PRO A 2 19.12 -11.88 8.26
N ALA A 3 17.97 -11.29 8.58
CA ALA A 3 16.96 -11.99 9.36
C ALA A 3 16.50 -13.22 8.56
N GLY A 4 16.24 -14.33 9.24
CA GLY A 4 15.89 -15.59 8.58
C GLY A 4 14.67 -15.44 7.65
N VAL A 5 14.62 -16.29 6.62
CA VAL A 5 13.49 -16.42 5.69
C VAL A 5 12.31 -17.05 6.44
N GLY A 6 11.10 -16.52 6.23
CA GLY A 6 9.86 -17.14 6.75
C GLY A 6 9.66 -17.11 8.27
N VAL A 7 10.54 -16.43 9.02
CA VAL A 7 10.44 -16.30 10.50
C VAL A 7 10.10 -14.88 10.96
N ARG A 8 9.76 -13.99 10.01
CA ARG A 8 9.47 -12.58 10.28
C ARG A 8 7.98 -12.39 10.50
N PHE A 9 7.64 -11.68 11.58
CA PHE A 9 6.27 -11.30 11.89
C PHE A 9 5.91 -9.89 11.39
N ALA A 10 6.91 -9.11 10.98
CA ALA A 10 6.73 -7.80 10.38
C ALA A 10 7.77 -7.62 9.27
N TYR A 11 7.30 -7.26 8.08
CA TYR A 11 8.11 -7.09 6.90
C TYR A 11 7.41 -6.13 5.92
N ALA A 12 8.19 -5.53 5.02
CA ALA A 12 7.63 -4.81 3.89
C ALA A 12 7.04 -5.84 2.92
N ALA A 13 5.78 -5.67 2.55
CA ALA A 13 5.08 -6.60 1.68
C ALA A 13 4.65 -5.92 0.38
N THR A 14 4.48 -6.74 -0.66
CA THR A 14 3.86 -6.38 -1.94
C THR A 14 2.98 -7.53 -2.41
N TYR A 15 2.24 -7.34 -3.51
CA TYR A 15 1.52 -8.38 -4.22
C TYR A 15 2.37 -8.90 -5.39
N ASP A 16 2.35 -10.22 -5.61
CA ASP A 16 2.93 -10.83 -6.80
C ASP A 16 1.93 -10.87 -7.97
N ASP A 17 2.34 -11.41 -9.12
CA ASP A 17 1.49 -11.52 -10.32
C ASP A 17 0.25 -12.41 -10.12
N THR A 18 0.13 -13.10 -8.98
CA THR A 18 -1.03 -13.92 -8.61
C THR A 18 -1.94 -13.24 -7.59
N GLY A 19 -1.63 -12.00 -7.19
CA GLY A 19 -2.34 -11.27 -6.14
C GLY A 19 -2.03 -11.76 -4.73
N ALA A 20 -1.00 -12.59 -4.55
CA ALA A 20 -0.59 -13.08 -3.24
C ALA A 20 0.34 -12.09 -2.57
N LEU A 21 0.14 -11.87 -1.26
CA LEU A 21 0.98 -10.98 -0.48
C LEU A 21 2.32 -11.66 -0.16
N VAL A 22 3.43 -11.06 -0.61
CA VAL A 22 4.79 -11.59 -0.51
C VAL A 22 5.72 -10.68 0.30
N ASP A 23 6.68 -11.29 1.03
CA ASP A 23 7.72 -10.58 1.79
C ASP A 23 8.83 -10.09 0.85
N ILE A 24 8.91 -8.77 0.65
CA ILE A 24 9.92 -8.11 -0.19
C ILE A 24 11.35 -8.50 0.23
N SER A 25 11.57 -8.81 1.51
CA SER A 25 12.89 -9.18 2.03
C SER A 25 13.45 -10.46 1.42
N ASN A 26 12.59 -11.32 0.84
CA ASN A 26 12.98 -12.58 0.23
C ASN A 26 13.26 -12.46 -1.28
N ASN A 27 13.13 -11.26 -1.86
CA ASN A 27 13.19 -11.04 -3.31
C ASN A 27 14.45 -11.61 -3.99
N ILE A 28 15.61 -11.52 -3.34
CA ILE A 28 16.87 -12.09 -3.87
C ILE A 28 16.85 -13.63 -3.88
N LEU A 29 16.27 -14.26 -2.86
CA LEU A 29 16.23 -15.71 -2.70
C LEU A 29 15.14 -16.35 -3.55
N GLU A 30 13.98 -15.70 -3.62
CA GLU A 30 12.81 -16.14 -4.37
C GLU A 30 12.81 -15.63 -5.82
N ALA A 31 13.82 -14.82 -6.18
CA ALA A 31 14.07 -14.31 -7.53
C ALA A 31 12.87 -13.58 -8.15
N PHE A 32 12.31 -12.63 -7.40
CA PHE A 32 11.28 -11.72 -7.90
C PHE A 32 11.71 -10.26 -7.76
N ASP A 33 11.15 -9.40 -8.61
CA ASP A 33 11.32 -7.95 -8.50
C ASP A 33 10.19 -7.36 -7.65
N PRO A 34 10.49 -6.67 -6.53
CA PRO A 34 9.45 -6.08 -5.71
C PRO A 34 8.68 -4.97 -6.44
N ALA A 35 7.35 -5.01 -6.37
CA ALA A 35 6.46 -3.96 -6.87
C ALA A 35 5.91 -3.12 -5.69
N PRO A 36 6.63 -2.09 -5.20
CA PRO A 36 6.14 -1.33 -4.04
C PRO A 36 4.83 -0.60 -4.36
N PHE A 37 3.97 -0.40 -3.36
CA PHE A 37 2.71 0.35 -3.51
C PHE A 37 2.91 1.78 -4.03
N ALA A 38 4.08 2.36 -3.75
CA ALA A 38 4.49 3.67 -4.23
C ALA A 38 6.01 3.80 -4.20
N VAL A 39 6.55 4.64 -5.07
CA VAL A 39 7.94 5.14 -5.01
C VAL A 39 7.89 6.60 -4.55
N GLY A 40 8.68 6.94 -3.54
CA GLY A 40 8.67 8.28 -2.95
C GLY A 40 9.34 9.33 -3.84
N GLN A 41 8.66 10.46 -4.05
CA GLN A 41 9.22 11.67 -4.64
C GLN A 41 9.72 12.59 -3.53
N ALA A 42 11.02 12.92 -3.58
CA ALA A 42 11.60 13.92 -2.69
C ALA A 42 11.24 15.33 -3.18
N GLU A 43 10.83 16.21 -2.26
CA GLU A 43 10.47 17.59 -2.53
C GLU A 43 11.14 18.52 -1.51
N THR A 44 11.40 19.76 -1.91
CA THR A 44 11.76 20.81 -0.95
C THR A 44 10.58 21.10 -0.02
N SER A 45 10.82 21.80 1.10
CA SER A 45 9.74 22.25 1.99
C SER A 45 8.73 23.20 1.32
N ALA A 46 9.03 23.70 0.13
CA ALA A 46 8.13 24.50 -0.70
C ALA A 46 7.33 23.67 -1.73
N GLY A 47 7.39 22.33 -1.68
CA GLY A 47 6.67 21.44 -2.61
C GLY A 47 7.28 21.37 -4.01
N VAL A 48 8.56 21.67 -4.15
CA VAL A 48 9.27 21.59 -5.44
C VAL A 48 9.98 20.24 -5.55
N PRO A 49 9.69 19.41 -6.58
CA PRO A 49 10.36 18.13 -6.79
C PRO A 49 11.89 18.26 -6.91
N ILE A 50 12.60 17.37 -6.23
CA ILE A 50 14.04 17.23 -6.29
C ILE A 50 14.37 16.19 -7.38
N ALA A 51 15.25 16.56 -8.30
CA ALA A 51 15.64 15.67 -9.40
C ALA A 51 16.43 14.45 -8.89
N PRO A 52 16.27 13.27 -9.50
CA PRO A 52 17.05 12.08 -9.16
C PRO A 52 18.56 12.34 -9.20
N GLY A 53 19.27 11.88 -8.16
CA GLY A 53 20.72 12.08 -8.00
C GLY A 53 21.14 13.44 -7.43
N ALA A 54 20.23 14.40 -7.28
CA ALA A 54 20.52 15.64 -6.56
C ALA A 54 20.61 15.42 -5.05
N ALA A 55 21.35 16.29 -4.37
CA ALA A 55 21.43 16.27 -2.91
C ALA A 55 20.05 16.60 -2.31
N VAL A 56 19.62 15.78 -1.34
CA VAL A 56 18.38 16.01 -0.59
C VAL A 56 18.68 17.01 0.53
N PRO A 57 18.07 18.21 0.53
CA PRO A 57 18.31 19.21 1.56
C PRO A 57 17.66 18.80 2.89
N ALA A 58 18.11 19.40 3.99
CA ALA A 58 17.46 19.25 5.28
C ALA A 58 16.00 19.71 5.20
N SER A 59 15.12 19.03 5.95
CA SER A 59 13.66 19.26 5.93
C SER A 59 12.97 19.04 4.57
N ALA A 60 13.60 18.31 3.64
CA ALA A 60 12.91 17.80 2.47
C ALA A 60 11.74 16.89 2.89
N VAL A 61 10.68 16.90 2.08
CA VAL A 61 9.48 16.09 2.28
C VAL A 61 9.52 14.94 1.27
N PHE A 62 9.17 13.74 1.71
CA PHE A 62 9.01 12.59 0.81
C PHE A 62 7.51 12.33 0.63
N VAL A 63 7.03 12.44 -0.61
CA VAL A 63 5.64 12.23 -0.97
C VAL A 63 5.51 10.89 -1.67
N PHE A 64 4.57 10.06 -1.21
CA PHE A 64 4.28 8.76 -1.79
C PHE A 64 2.87 8.77 -2.34
N THR A 65 2.74 8.68 -3.66
CA THR A 65 1.44 8.53 -4.33
C THR A 65 1.19 7.05 -4.55
N ILE A 66 0.25 6.50 -3.81
CA ILE A 66 -0.18 5.10 -3.91
C ILE A 66 -1.05 4.96 -5.16
N ASP A 67 -0.76 3.96 -6.00
CA ASP A 67 -1.61 3.66 -7.15
C ASP A 67 -2.88 2.95 -6.69
N VAL A 68 -3.97 3.70 -6.65
CA VAL A 68 -5.29 3.23 -6.25
C VAL A 68 -6.08 2.63 -7.41
N ASN A 69 -5.49 2.52 -8.61
CA ASN A 69 -6.10 1.80 -9.73
C ASN A 69 -5.68 0.33 -9.76
N ASP A 70 -4.68 -0.05 -8.97
CA ASP A 70 -4.31 -1.43 -8.73
C ASP A 70 -5.33 -2.08 -7.78
N ASP A 71 -5.95 -3.17 -8.24
CA ASP A 71 -7.03 -3.84 -7.54
C ASP A 71 -6.58 -4.47 -6.21
N ASP A 72 -5.34 -4.96 -6.12
CA ASP A 72 -4.80 -5.57 -4.90
C ASP A 72 -4.46 -4.49 -3.86
N ILE A 73 -3.92 -3.35 -4.29
CA ILE A 73 -3.69 -2.18 -3.43
C ILE A 73 -5.04 -1.61 -2.95
N GLN A 74 -6.03 -1.51 -3.83
CA GLN A 74 -7.41 -1.14 -3.45
C GLN A 74 -7.98 -2.10 -2.41
N CYS A 75 -7.75 -3.41 -2.59
CA CYS A 75 -8.20 -4.42 -1.64
C CYS A 75 -7.58 -4.21 -0.25
N TYR A 76 -6.25 -3.99 -0.21
CA TYR A 76 -5.54 -3.69 1.02
C TYR A 76 -6.15 -2.48 1.74
N LEU A 77 -6.37 -1.38 1.02
CA LEU A 77 -6.90 -0.13 1.58
C LEU A 77 -8.34 -0.31 2.09
N LYS A 78 -9.21 -1.01 1.35
CA LYS A 78 -10.58 -1.32 1.79
C LYS A 78 -10.60 -2.16 3.06
N SER A 79 -9.79 -3.22 3.13
CA SER A 79 -9.72 -4.04 4.35
C SER A 79 -9.16 -3.22 5.52
N ALA A 80 -8.10 -2.44 5.31
CA ALA A 80 -7.53 -1.58 6.35
C ALA A 80 -8.55 -0.57 6.91
N LEU A 81 -9.39 0.01 6.05
CA LEU A 81 -10.47 0.90 6.46
C LEU A 81 -11.57 0.16 7.24
N ARG A 82 -11.96 -1.05 6.80
CA ARG A 82 -12.91 -1.93 7.51
C ARG A 82 -12.38 -2.33 8.90
N ASP A 83 -11.09 -2.66 8.98
CA ASP A 83 -10.44 -3.13 10.20
C ASP A 83 -10.08 -1.97 11.15
N GLY A 84 -10.15 -0.73 10.65
CA GLY A 84 -9.92 0.50 11.41
C GLY A 84 -8.45 0.86 11.61
N PHE A 85 -7.53 0.19 10.93
CA PHE A 85 -6.11 0.53 10.93
C PHE A 85 -5.43 0.20 9.60
N ALA A 86 -4.57 1.09 9.13
CA ALA A 86 -3.69 0.89 7.99
C ALA A 86 -2.23 0.94 8.44
N SER A 87 -1.38 0.06 7.91
CA SER A 87 0.02 -0.06 8.32
C SER A 87 0.95 -0.03 7.11
N PHE A 88 1.70 1.04 6.95
CA PHE A 88 2.65 1.20 5.86
C PHE A 88 4.09 1.05 6.36
N THR A 89 4.94 0.41 5.55
CA THR A 89 6.38 0.34 5.79
C THR A 89 7.10 1.12 4.70
N VAL A 90 7.87 2.13 5.08
CA VAL A 90 8.76 2.85 4.17
C VAL A 90 10.14 2.22 4.25
N THR A 91 10.72 1.91 3.09
CA THR A 91 12.09 1.42 2.99
C THR A 91 12.93 2.41 2.21
N SER A 92 14.17 2.59 2.62
CA SER A 92 15.10 3.49 1.95
C SER A 92 16.53 3.00 2.09
N LEU A 93 17.35 3.31 1.07
CA LEU A 93 18.77 3.01 1.05
C LEU A 93 19.54 4.32 0.98
N HIS A 94 20.48 4.51 1.90
CA HIS A 94 21.27 5.74 1.99
C HIS A 94 22.75 5.41 2.12
N PRO A 95 23.64 6.13 1.41
CA PRO A 95 25.07 6.09 1.73
C PRO A 95 25.26 6.65 3.13
N THR A 96 26.14 6.01 3.92
CA THR A 96 26.44 6.45 5.28
C THR A 96 27.94 6.38 5.52
N SER A 97 28.44 7.28 6.37
CA SER A 97 29.82 7.29 6.84
C SER A 97 29.86 6.95 8.33
N MET A 98 30.94 6.31 8.78
CA MET A 98 31.12 6.02 10.21
C MET A 98 31.29 7.34 10.96
N PRO A 99 30.41 7.67 11.93
CA PRO A 99 30.57 8.89 12.70
C PRO A 99 31.90 8.83 13.48
N PRO A 100 32.61 9.96 13.64
CA PRO A 100 33.87 9.94 14.36
C PRO A 100 33.67 9.43 15.79
N VAL A 101 34.60 8.59 16.26
CA VAL A 101 34.53 7.92 17.57
C VAL A 101 35.63 8.49 18.49
N GLY A 102 35.26 8.92 19.69
CA GLY A 102 36.18 9.40 20.73
C GLY A 102 35.69 10.66 21.46
N PRO A 103 36.29 11.00 22.60
CA PRO A 103 35.87 12.16 23.42
C PRO A 103 36.09 13.53 22.73
N THR A 104 36.81 13.55 21.61
CA THR A 104 37.06 14.73 20.78
C THR A 104 36.43 14.61 19.39
N ALA A 105 35.56 13.62 19.18
CA ALA A 105 34.91 13.41 17.90
C ALA A 105 33.89 14.53 17.65
N VAL A 106 34.24 15.43 16.74
CA VAL A 106 33.33 16.41 16.13
C VAL A 106 33.15 16.00 14.68
N GLY A 107 31.94 15.62 14.28
CA GLY A 107 31.62 15.30 12.88
C GLY A 107 30.12 15.14 12.67
N SER A 108 29.69 15.26 11.42
CA SER A 108 28.28 15.12 11.06
C SER A 108 27.84 13.66 11.13
N VAL A 109 26.59 13.50 11.50
CA VAL A 109 25.84 12.28 11.34
C VAL A 109 25.38 12.20 9.88
N ASP A 110 25.86 11.21 9.13
CA ASP A 110 25.47 10.98 7.73
C ASP A 110 24.43 9.85 7.60
N TYR A 111 23.44 9.82 8.50
CA TYR A 111 22.26 8.96 8.33
C TYR A 111 20.98 9.81 8.28
N PRO A 112 19.93 9.33 7.59
CA PRO A 112 18.67 10.04 7.50
C PRO A 112 18.08 10.28 8.89
N GLN A 113 17.59 11.50 9.10
CA GLN A 113 16.82 11.86 10.28
C GLN A 113 15.39 12.16 9.84
N TRP A 114 14.45 11.40 10.39
CA TRP A 114 13.03 11.55 10.12
C TRP A 114 12.38 12.28 11.28
N ARG A 115 11.63 13.34 10.98
CA ARG A 115 10.81 14.01 12.00
C ARG A 115 9.57 13.16 12.25
N THR A 116 9.37 12.77 13.50
CA THR A 116 8.14 12.11 13.95
C THR A 116 7.24 13.12 14.64
N LYS A 117 6.04 12.70 15.05
CA LYS A 117 5.09 13.56 15.77
C LYS A 117 5.64 14.12 17.11
N GLU A 118 6.67 13.48 17.65
CA GLU A 118 7.36 13.86 18.89
C GLU A 118 8.49 14.88 18.70
N ASP A 119 8.87 15.19 17.46
CA ASP A 119 9.91 16.16 17.16
C ASP A 119 9.50 17.57 17.62
N LEU A 120 10.42 18.31 18.27
CA LEU A 120 10.09 19.65 18.79
C LEU A 120 9.72 20.64 17.69
N ASP A 121 10.31 20.53 16.49
CA ASP A 121 9.92 21.37 15.37
C ASP A 121 8.48 21.09 14.95
N VAL A 122 8.00 19.85 15.08
CA VAL A 122 6.59 19.51 14.85
C VAL A 122 5.72 20.05 15.97
N VAL A 123 6.10 19.85 17.24
CA VAL A 123 5.35 20.30 18.42
C VAL A 123 5.16 21.83 18.43
N PHE A 124 6.16 22.59 18.00
CA PHE A 124 6.11 24.05 17.91
C PHE A 124 5.61 24.58 16.56
N GLY A 125 5.17 23.71 15.64
CA GLY A 125 4.60 24.11 14.35
C GLY A 125 5.61 24.66 13.33
N LEU A 126 6.90 24.34 13.50
CA LEU A 126 7.99 24.68 12.58
C LEU A 126 8.21 23.60 11.50
N ALA A 127 7.62 22.43 11.67
CA ALA A 127 7.61 21.33 10.71
C ALA A 127 6.28 20.56 10.75
N SER A 128 6.05 19.70 9.75
CA SER A 128 4.91 18.78 9.72
C SER A 128 5.37 17.35 10.02
N ALA A 129 4.58 16.62 10.79
CA ALA A 129 4.75 15.17 10.93
C ALA A 129 4.31 14.45 9.65
N THR A 130 4.67 13.17 9.54
CA THR A 130 4.08 12.25 8.56
C THR A 130 2.56 12.29 8.64
N SER A 131 1.91 12.42 7.49
CA SER A 131 0.46 12.39 7.37
C SER A 131 0.04 11.43 6.27
N LEU A 132 -1.21 10.97 6.35
CA LEU A 132 -1.85 10.15 5.33
C LEU A 132 -3.09 10.90 4.87
N GLN A 133 -3.20 11.13 3.56
CA GLN A 133 -4.37 11.72 2.93
C GLN A 133 -5.02 10.69 2.03
N ILE A 134 -6.33 10.50 2.18
CA ILE A 134 -7.12 9.57 1.40
C ILE A 134 -8.41 10.27 0.98
N THR A 135 -8.81 10.09 -0.27
CA THR A 135 -10.16 10.40 -0.75
C THR A 135 -10.90 9.08 -0.92
N VAL A 136 -12.08 8.96 -0.31
CA VAL A 136 -12.90 7.75 -0.35
C VAL A 136 -14.24 8.09 -0.96
N ASP A 137 -14.60 7.36 -2.01
CA ASP A 137 -15.96 7.39 -2.56
C ASP A 137 -16.81 6.38 -1.79
N VAL A 138 -17.70 6.89 -0.94
CA VAL A 138 -18.68 6.07 -0.23
C VAL A 138 -19.88 5.89 -1.15
N VAL A 139 -19.96 4.71 -1.77
CA VAL A 139 -21.14 4.32 -2.55
C VAL A 139 -22.25 3.92 -1.57
N PRO A 140 -23.43 4.58 -1.61
CA PRO A 140 -24.55 4.20 -0.75
C PRO A 140 -24.93 2.74 -0.98
N THR A 141 -25.20 1.99 0.10
CA THR A 141 -25.60 0.58 0.03
C THR A 141 -26.85 0.35 -0.83
N GLU A 142 -27.70 1.37 -1.00
CA GLU A 142 -28.91 1.30 -1.83
C GLU A 142 -28.64 1.42 -3.34
N SER A 143 -27.38 1.68 -3.72
CA SER A 143 -26.92 1.68 -5.12
C SER A 143 -26.04 0.46 -5.46
N PHE A 144 -25.85 -0.43 -4.49
CA PHE A 144 -25.08 -1.65 -4.65
C PHE A 144 -26.05 -2.82 -4.67
N GLU A 145 -26.47 -3.24 -5.85
CA GLU A 145 -26.99 -4.60 -6.00
C GLU A 145 -25.76 -5.50 -6.02
N PRO A 146 -25.49 -6.35 -5.00
CA PRO A 146 -24.28 -7.19 -5.01
C PRO A 146 -24.28 -8.17 -6.20
N ALA A 147 -25.43 -8.34 -6.84
CA ALA A 147 -25.60 -9.05 -8.10
C ALA A 147 -25.06 -8.30 -9.35
N ASP A 148 -24.88 -6.98 -9.31
CA ASP A 148 -24.28 -6.15 -10.39
C ASP A 148 -22.75 -6.06 -10.17
N VAL A 149 -22.06 -7.18 -10.39
CA VAL A 149 -20.62 -7.32 -10.12
C VAL A 149 -19.76 -6.47 -11.07
N ASN A 150 -20.24 -6.22 -12.30
CA ASN A 150 -19.49 -5.39 -13.25
C ASN A 150 -19.76 -3.88 -13.08
N ARG A 151 -20.76 -3.50 -12.27
CA ARG A 151 -21.18 -2.11 -11.94
C ARG A 151 -21.63 -1.30 -13.16
N LEU A 152 -22.33 -1.94 -14.09
CA LEU A 152 -22.87 -1.29 -15.28
C LEU A 152 -24.35 -0.89 -15.13
N ASN A 153 -24.84 -0.77 -13.88
CA ASN A 153 -26.19 -0.34 -13.50
C ASN A 153 -27.28 -1.29 -13.98
N GLY A 154 -27.10 -2.58 -13.76
CA GLY A 154 -28.12 -3.58 -13.99
C GLY A 154 -27.60 -5.00 -13.96
N VAL A 155 -28.24 -5.85 -13.17
CA VAL A 155 -27.93 -7.28 -13.10
C VAL A 155 -28.35 -7.94 -14.41
N ASN A 156 -27.38 -8.45 -15.16
CA ASN A 156 -27.63 -9.09 -16.43
C ASN A 156 -26.65 -10.25 -16.71
N ILE A 157 -26.61 -10.73 -17.94
CA ILE A 157 -25.84 -11.93 -18.29
C ILE A 157 -24.34 -11.67 -18.17
N ASP A 158 -23.91 -10.42 -18.32
CA ASP A 158 -22.51 -10.03 -18.21
C ASP A 158 -22.02 -10.15 -16.75
N ASP A 159 -22.89 -9.97 -15.76
CA ASP A 159 -22.57 -10.21 -14.34
C ASP A 159 -22.39 -11.70 -14.04
N ILE A 160 -23.30 -12.52 -14.58
CA ILE A 160 -23.22 -13.98 -14.48
C ILE A 160 -21.92 -14.47 -15.13
N LEU A 161 -21.59 -13.95 -16.32
CA LEU A 161 -20.37 -14.33 -17.03
C LEU A 161 -19.11 -13.84 -16.32
N ALA A 162 -19.13 -12.69 -15.66
CA ALA A 162 -18.01 -12.22 -14.84
C ALA A 162 -17.70 -13.22 -13.72
N VAL A 163 -18.70 -13.63 -12.94
CA VAL A 163 -18.54 -14.63 -11.86
C VAL A 163 -18.06 -15.98 -12.41
N ILE A 164 -18.62 -16.45 -13.53
CA ILE A 164 -18.21 -17.72 -14.15
C ILE A 164 -16.74 -17.66 -14.61
N ASN A 165 -16.31 -16.53 -15.18
CA ASN A 165 -14.93 -16.36 -15.64
C ASN A 165 -13.93 -16.34 -14.48
N ALA A 166 -14.34 -15.84 -13.31
CA ALA A 166 -13.53 -15.81 -12.10
C ALA A 166 -13.76 -17.04 -11.20
N PHE A 167 -14.55 -18.03 -11.62
CA PHE A 167 -14.97 -19.12 -10.75
C PHE A 167 -13.79 -19.95 -10.22
N GLY A 168 -13.74 -20.15 -8.91
CA GLY A 168 -12.64 -20.81 -8.21
C GLY A 168 -11.47 -19.88 -7.87
N ALA A 169 -11.53 -18.60 -8.23
CA ALA A 169 -10.57 -17.61 -7.76
C ALA A 169 -10.68 -17.42 -6.25
N THR A 170 -9.52 -17.26 -5.61
CA THR A 170 -9.44 -16.81 -4.22
C THR A 170 -9.02 -15.35 -4.28
N CYS A 171 -9.92 -14.45 -3.93
CA CYS A 171 -9.69 -13.01 -3.93
C CYS A 171 -10.41 -12.45 -2.71
N ASN A 172 -9.83 -11.47 -2.01
CA ASN A 172 -10.48 -10.88 -0.84
C ASN A 172 -11.31 -9.62 -1.16
N CYS A 173 -11.21 -9.11 -2.40
CA CYS A 173 -11.91 -7.89 -2.82
C CYS A 173 -12.19 -7.79 -4.34
N CYS A 174 -12.11 -8.90 -5.09
CA CYS A 174 -12.59 -8.88 -6.47
C CYS A 174 -14.12 -8.78 -6.47
N ARG A 175 -14.67 -8.24 -7.56
CA ARG A 175 -16.09 -7.90 -7.60
C ARG A 175 -16.96 -9.13 -7.74
N GLU A 176 -16.38 -10.20 -8.28
CA GLU A 176 -17.00 -11.48 -8.54
C GLU A 176 -17.24 -12.29 -7.25
N ASP A 177 -16.57 -11.97 -6.15
CA ASP A 177 -16.88 -12.44 -4.80
C ASP A 177 -18.02 -11.58 -4.22
N ALA A 178 -19.20 -11.71 -4.82
CA ALA A 178 -20.36 -10.85 -4.59
C ALA A 178 -20.86 -10.86 -3.12
N ASN A 179 -20.52 -11.89 -2.35
CA ASN A 179 -20.88 -12.00 -0.93
C ASN A 179 -19.72 -11.69 0.03
N ASP A 180 -18.58 -11.21 -0.48
CA ASP A 180 -17.35 -10.90 0.28
C ASP A 180 -16.85 -12.09 1.16
N SER A 181 -16.97 -13.32 0.67
CA SER A 181 -16.54 -14.53 1.40
C SER A 181 -15.04 -14.82 1.32
N GLY A 182 -14.33 -14.17 0.40
CA GLY A 182 -12.93 -14.45 0.05
C GLY A 182 -12.78 -15.51 -1.05
N GLN A 183 -13.87 -16.01 -1.65
CA GLN A 183 -13.84 -17.06 -2.66
C GLN A 183 -14.94 -16.88 -3.70
N VAL A 184 -14.57 -16.78 -4.97
CA VAL A 184 -15.54 -16.77 -6.08
C VAL A 184 -16.05 -18.18 -6.33
N ASN A 185 -17.29 -18.47 -5.95
CA ASN A 185 -17.85 -19.81 -6.01
C ASN A 185 -19.36 -19.82 -6.37
N ILE A 186 -20.02 -20.94 -6.09
CA ILE A 186 -21.45 -21.11 -6.43
C ILE A 186 -22.35 -20.15 -5.66
N ASP A 187 -21.96 -19.74 -4.46
CA ASP A 187 -22.73 -18.82 -3.63
C ASP A 187 -22.79 -17.42 -4.28
N ASP A 188 -21.69 -16.95 -4.86
CA ASP A 188 -21.65 -15.70 -5.61
C ASP A 188 -22.48 -15.78 -6.88
N LEU A 189 -22.36 -16.90 -7.61
CA LEU A 189 -23.13 -17.13 -8.84
C LEU A 189 -24.63 -17.15 -8.54
N LEU A 190 -25.04 -17.80 -7.46
CA LEU A 190 -26.44 -17.83 -7.02
C LEU A 190 -26.91 -16.46 -6.53
N LEU A 191 -26.04 -15.65 -5.93
CA LEU A 191 -26.35 -14.28 -5.56
C LEU A 191 -26.70 -13.47 -6.81
N VAL A 192 -25.86 -13.51 -7.85
CA VAL A 192 -26.12 -12.81 -9.11
C VAL A 192 -27.41 -13.30 -9.78
N ILE A 193 -27.61 -14.62 -9.87
CA ILE A 193 -28.81 -15.20 -10.49
C ILE A 193 -30.09 -14.79 -9.75
N ASN A 194 -30.05 -14.65 -8.42
CA ASN A 194 -31.22 -14.21 -7.65
C ASN A 194 -31.55 -12.72 -7.84
N GLY A 195 -30.59 -11.91 -8.31
CA GLY A 195 -30.79 -10.49 -8.60
C GLY A 195 -31.14 -10.17 -10.06
N PHE A 196 -31.10 -11.16 -10.95
CA PHE A 196 -31.38 -11.05 -12.39
C PHE A 196 -32.87 -10.86 -12.71
#